data_AF-A0A7S3KIL0-F1
#
_entry.id   AF-A0A7S3KIL0-F1
#
_cell.length_a   1.000
_cell.length_b   1.000
_cell.length_c   1.000
_cell.angle_alpha   90.00
_cell.angle_beta   90.00
_cell.angle_gamma   90.00
#
_symmetry.space_group_name_H-M   'P 1'
#
loop_
_entity.id
_entity.type
_entity.pdbx_description
1 polymer ?
#
loop_
_entity_poly.entity_id
_entity_poly.type
_entity_poly.pdbx_seq_one_letter_code
_entity_poly.pdbx_strand_id
1 'polypeptide(L)'
;MIESLELLMAKGADRDSILRLFALISITQGGIKEKVYQELFKQYIDCYGFEEMNTLLNMEEMLLFMKKQTRYKYDWNRIMREFLIINEETQLKNPIDYSYVYNGYSPLSVKVIDYCMSEKGFYNMDTKLKYVTNKVKYPHNEKELFDRKGPASSGGRKKVILVFYIGGITYSEISAIRFLNKLHTDKVFVVATTQI
;
A
#
# COMPACT_ATOMS: atom_id res chain seq x y z
N MET A 1 17.87 -7.30 11.04
CA MET A 1 16.60 -7.66 10.36
C MET A 1 16.64 -9.08 9.83
N ILE A 2 17.60 -9.45 8.98
CA ILE A 2 17.74 -10.85 8.49
C ILE A 2 18.06 -11.79 9.65
N GLU A 3 19.10 -11.53 10.46
CA GLU A 3 19.42 -12.34 11.65
C GLU A 3 18.23 -12.53 12.62
N SER A 4 17.40 -11.48 12.76
CA SER A 4 16.19 -11.53 13.59
C SER A 4 15.12 -12.47 13.01
N LEU A 5 15.02 -12.53 11.68
CA LEU A 5 14.11 -13.39 10.95
C LEU A 5 14.52 -14.86 11.01
N GLU A 6 15.82 -15.13 10.85
CA GLU A 6 16.40 -16.46 11.02
C GLU A 6 16.13 -16.98 12.44
N LEU A 7 16.31 -16.13 13.46
CA LEU A 7 16.00 -16.47 14.85
C LEU A 7 14.50 -16.75 15.05
N LEU A 8 13.60 -16.03 14.39
CA LEU A 8 12.16 -16.30 14.47
C LEU A 8 11.81 -17.65 13.85
N MET A 9 12.41 -17.99 12.69
CA MET A 9 12.22 -19.30 12.07
C MET A 9 12.76 -20.42 12.96
N ALA A 10 13.96 -20.25 13.52
CA ALA A 10 14.55 -21.22 14.44
C ALA A 10 13.74 -21.43 15.73
N LYS A 11 12.98 -20.41 16.15
CA LYS A 11 12.05 -20.48 17.29
C LYS A 11 10.69 -21.09 16.94
N GLY A 12 10.45 -21.47 15.69
CA GLY A 12 9.18 -22.02 15.24
C GLY A 12 8.05 -20.99 15.27
N ALA A 13 8.34 -19.74 14.89
CA ALA A 13 7.31 -18.72 14.72
C ALA A 13 6.26 -19.15 13.68
N ASP A 14 5.08 -18.54 13.75
CA ASP A 14 4.00 -18.80 12.81
C ASP A 14 4.46 -18.56 11.36
N ARG A 15 4.11 -19.51 10.48
CA ARG A 15 4.52 -19.53 9.09
C ARG A 15 4.06 -18.29 8.33
N ASP A 16 2.79 -17.93 8.47
CA ASP A 16 2.19 -16.81 7.75
C ASP A 16 2.85 -15.50 8.16
N SER A 17 3.25 -15.39 9.42
CA SER A 17 4.03 -14.26 9.94
C SER A 17 5.40 -14.16 9.27
N ILE A 18 6.12 -15.28 9.07
CA ILE A 18 7.40 -15.29 8.35
C ILE A 18 7.23 -14.92 6.88
N LEU A 19 6.24 -15.49 6.19
CA LEU A 19 5.96 -15.16 4.80
C LEU A 19 5.60 -13.68 4.61
N ARG A 20 4.83 -13.10 5.53
CA ARG A 20 4.55 -11.65 5.54
C ARG A 20 5.80 -10.81 5.73
N LEU A 21 6.75 -11.26 6.55
CA LEU A 21 8.05 -10.59 6.70
C LEU A 21 8.92 -10.74 5.44
N PHE A 22 8.91 -11.88 4.78
CA PHE A 22 9.56 -12.07 3.47
C PHE A 22 9.02 -11.06 2.46
N ALA A 23 7.69 -10.95 2.38
CA ALA A 23 7.02 -9.99 1.52
C ALA A 23 7.41 -8.54 1.84
N LEU A 24 7.37 -8.17 3.11
CA LEU A 24 7.71 -6.82 3.55
C LEU A 24 9.17 -6.46 3.22
N ILE A 25 10.11 -7.36 3.47
CA ILE A 25 11.54 -7.15 3.16
C ILE A 25 11.74 -7.00 1.65
N SER A 26 11.17 -7.91 0.87
CA SER A 26 11.28 -7.89 -0.58
C SER A 26 10.71 -6.60 -1.18
N ILE A 27 9.50 -6.21 -0.80
CA ILE A 27 8.85 -4.99 -1.31
C ILE A 27 9.65 -3.75 -0.91
N THR A 28 10.02 -3.61 0.37
CA THR A 28 10.71 -2.40 0.86
C THR A 28 12.12 -2.21 0.31
N GLN A 29 12.76 -3.29 -0.17
CA GLN A 29 14.12 -3.25 -0.73
C GLN A 29 14.18 -3.32 -2.26
N GLY A 30 13.03 -3.50 -2.92
CA GLY A 30 12.95 -3.74 -4.37
C GLY A 30 13.57 -5.09 -4.76
N GLY A 31 13.32 -6.13 -3.95
CA GLY A 31 13.88 -7.47 -4.07
C GLY A 31 15.11 -7.70 -3.18
N ILE A 32 15.38 -8.98 -2.92
CA ILE A 32 16.40 -9.47 -1.99
C ILE A 32 17.67 -9.86 -2.76
N LYS A 33 18.85 -9.57 -2.22
CA LYS A 33 20.13 -10.00 -2.85
C LYS A 33 20.15 -11.52 -3.00
N GLU A 34 20.64 -12.01 -4.15
CA GLU A 34 20.65 -13.45 -4.52
C GLU A 34 21.09 -14.37 -3.38
N LYS A 35 22.25 -14.10 -2.78
CA LYS A 35 22.80 -14.92 -1.69
C LYS A 35 21.83 -15.02 -0.49
N VAL A 36 21.32 -13.87 -0.04
CA VAL A 36 20.39 -13.79 1.09
C VAL A 36 19.06 -14.46 0.74
N TYR A 37 18.59 -14.30 -0.49
CA TYR A 37 17.37 -14.97 -0.96
C TYR A 37 17.51 -16.49 -0.88
N GLN A 38 18.61 -17.06 -1.38
CA GLN A 38 18.87 -18.50 -1.34
C GLN A 38 18.98 -19.03 0.10
N GLU A 39 19.64 -18.27 0.98
CA GLU A 39 19.76 -18.61 2.41
C GLU A 39 18.40 -18.63 3.09
N LEU A 40 17.58 -17.57 2.92
CA LEU A 40 16.23 -17.50 3.49
C LEU A 40 15.30 -18.58 2.93
N PHE A 41 15.36 -18.82 1.62
CA PHE A 41 14.58 -19.87 0.96
C PHE A 41 14.91 -21.23 1.58
N LYS A 42 16.20 -21.57 1.66
CA LYS A 42 16.65 -22.84 2.22
C LYS A 42 16.23 -22.99 3.68
N GLN A 43 16.52 -21.99 4.52
CA GLN A 43 16.18 -22.06 5.94
C GLN A 43 14.68 -22.19 6.18
N TYR A 44 13.85 -21.52 5.38
CA TYR A 44 12.40 -21.63 5.49
C TYR A 44 11.94 -23.05 5.17
N ILE A 45 12.43 -23.66 4.09
CA ILE A 45 12.12 -25.06 3.76
C ILE A 45 12.61 -26.03 4.84
N ASP A 46 13.81 -25.80 5.38
CA ASP A 46 14.36 -26.62 6.46
C ASP A 46 13.51 -26.54 7.75
N CYS A 47 12.88 -25.39 8.02
CA CYS A 47 12.04 -25.17 9.22
C CYS A 47 10.57 -25.59 9.04
N TYR A 48 9.99 -25.39 7.86
CA TYR A 48 8.54 -25.50 7.63
C TYR A 48 8.13 -26.60 6.66
N GLY A 49 9.08 -27.32 6.06
CA GLY A 49 8.81 -28.46 5.18
C GLY A 49 8.97 -28.15 3.69
N PHE A 50 9.16 -29.21 2.90
CA PHE A 50 9.40 -29.12 1.45
C PHE A 50 8.13 -28.77 0.67
N GLU A 51 6.96 -29.14 1.18
CA GLU A 51 5.64 -28.80 0.65
C GLU A 51 5.44 -27.30 0.45
N GLU A 52 6.11 -26.48 1.27
CA GLU A 52 6.07 -25.03 1.20
C GLU A 52 6.86 -24.42 0.03
N MET A 53 7.59 -25.25 -0.73
CA MET A 53 8.26 -24.81 -1.95
C MET A 53 7.28 -24.15 -2.92
N ASN A 54 6.07 -24.71 -3.09
CA ASN A 54 5.05 -24.14 -3.96
C ASN A 54 4.57 -22.77 -3.45
N THR A 55 4.48 -22.59 -2.13
CA THR A 55 4.13 -21.30 -1.52
C THR A 55 5.15 -20.23 -1.88
N LEU A 56 6.45 -20.54 -1.73
CA LEU A 56 7.52 -19.61 -2.06
C LEU A 56 7.58 -19.29 -3.55
N LEU A 57 7.37 -20.30 -4.43
CA LEU A 57 7.30 -20.08 -5.87
C LEU A 57 6.13 -19.17 -6.26
N ASN A 58 4.94 -19.40 -5.70
CA ASN A 58 3.78 -18.53 -5.92
C ASN A 58 4.05 -17.09 -5.44
N MET A 59 4.74 -16.93 -4.31
CA MET A 59 5.13 -15.61 -3.83
C MET A 59 6.17 -14.93 -4.72
N GLU A 60 7.08 -15.68 -5.34
CA GLU A 60 8.01 -15.15 -6.33
C GLU A 60 7.27 -14.68 -7.59
N GLU A 61 6.32 -15.47 -8.09
CA GLU A 61 5.46 -15.10 -9.22
C GLU A 61 4.61 -13.85 -8.95
N MET A 62 4.12 -13.70 -7.71
CA MET A 62 3.39 -12.52 -7.25
C MET A 62 4.28 -11.32 -6.91
N LEU A 63 5.60 -11.43 -7.09
CA LEU A 63 6.60 -10.41 -6.75
C LEU A 63 6.66 -10.06 -5.26
N LEU A 64 6.13 -10.95 -4.40
CA LEU A 64 6.14 -10.80 -2.96
C LEU A 64 7.46 -11.28 -2.37
N PHE A 65 8.04 -12.37 -2.84
CA PHE A 65 9.37 -12.84 -2.38
C PHE A 65 10.26 -13.09 -3.58
N MET A 66 11.09 -12.10 -3.94
CA MET A 66 11.84 -12.16 -5.19
C MET A 66 13.28 -11.70 -5.04
N LYS A 67 14.12 -12.22 -5.94
CA LYS A 67 15.50 -11.76 -6.12
C LYS A 67 15.52 -10.33 -6.65
N LYS A 68 16.51 -9.57 -6.24
CA LYS A 68 16.75 -8.21 -6.73
C LYS A 68 17.16 -8.26 -8.20
N GLN A 69 16.37 -7.65 -9.07
CA GLN A 69 16.61 -7.60 -10.52
C GLN A 69 16.84 -6.16 -10.99
N THR A 70 17.77 -5.97 -11.93
CA THR A 70 18.04 -4.64 -12.52
C THR A 70 16.88 -4.10 -13.35
N ARG A 71 16.06 -4.99 -13.93
CA ARG A 71 14.91 -4.63 -14.77
C ARG A 71 13.72 -4.10 -13.96
N TYR A 72 13.58 -4.51 -12.70
CA TYR A 72 12.48 -4.12 -11.84
C TYR A 72 12.83 -2.84 -11.08
N LYS A 73 12.33 -1.68 -11.56
CA LYS A 73 12.59 -0.35 -10.98
C LYS A 73 11.54 0.04 -9.93
N TYR A 74 11.30 -0.83 -8.95
CA TYR A 74 10.46 -0.47 -7.80
C TYR A 74 11.34 0.15 -6.71
N ASP A 75 11.12 1.43 -6.42
CA ASP A 75 11.88 2.17 -5.42
C ASP A 75 10.94 2.59 -4.28
N TRP A 76 10.80 1.71 -3.29
CA TRP A 76 10.00 1.97 -2.10
C TRP A 76 10.43 3.23 -1.36
N ASN A 77 11.73 3.50 -1.25
CA ASN A 77 12.21 4.68 -0.54
C ASN A 77 11.78 5.97 -1.22
N ARG A 78 11.74 5.98 -2.56
CA ARG A 78 11.20 7.11 -3.31
C ARG A 78 9.69 7.24 -3.12
N ILE A 79 8.93 6.16 -3.22
CA ILE A 79 7.48 6.15 -2.97
C ILE A 79 7.18 6.70 -1.56
N MET A 80 7.91 6.21 -0.55
CA MET A 80 7.76 6.63 0.85
C MET A 80 7.95 8.14 1.04
N ARG A 81 8.96 8.74 0.38
CA ARG A 81 9.21 10.19 0.43
C ARG A 81 8.18 11.00 -0.35
N GLU A 82 7.87 10.59 -1.58
CA GLU A 82 6.99 11.34 -2.50
C GLU A 82 5.53 11.38 -2.04
N PHE A 83 5.11 10.33 -1.35
CA PHE A 83 3.76 10.21 -0.76
C PHE A 83 3.73 10.51 0.74
N LEU A 84 4.85 10.90 1.37
CA LEU A 84 4.90 11.22 2.81
C LEU A 84 4.20 10.13 3.66
N ILE A 85 4.61 8.88 3.42
CA ILE A 85 3.95 7.70 3.97
C ILE A 85 4.15 7.61 5.48
N ILE A 86 5.35 7.94 5.95
CA ILE A 86 5.71 7.89 7.37
C ILE A 86 5.46 9.26 8.00
N ASN A 87 4.68 9.27 9.06
CA ASN A 87 4.50 10.39 9.97
C ASN A 87 4.97 9.98 11.37
N GLU A 88 6.11 10.52 11.79
CA GLU A 88 6.70 10.26 13.11
C GLU A 88 5.96 11.00 14.25
N GLU A 89 5.20 12.06 13.91
CA GLU A 89 4.44 12.88 14.87
C GLU A 89 3.03 12.33 15.12
N THR A 90 2.76 11.08 14.74
CA THR A 90 1.42 10.49 14.89
C THR A 90 0.97 10.46 16.34
N GLN A 91 -0.33 10.65 16.56
CA GLN A 91 -0.95 10.59 17.88
C GLN A 91 -2.08 9.56 17.88
N LEU A 92 -1.99 8.53 18.73
CA LEU A 92 -2.99 7.46 18.76
C LEU A 92 -4.31 7.88 19.43
N LYS A 93 -4.24 8.75 20.43
CA LYS A 93 -5.44 9.18 21.20
C LYS A 93 -6.24 10.26 20.46
N ASN A 94 -5.55 11.25 19.92
CA ASN A 94 -6.13 12.37 19.18
C ASN A 94 -5.47 12.46 17.80
N PRO A 95 -5.82 11.55 16.87
CA PRO A 95 -5.16 11.49 15.56
C PRO A 95 -5.40 12.75 14.74
N ILE A 96 -4.30 13.32 14.25
CA ILE A 96 -4.28 14.50 13.37
C ILE A 96 -4.35 14.13 11.88
N ASP A 97 -3.94 12.92 11.54
CA ASP A 97 -4.04 12.34 10.21
C ASP A 97 -4.41 10.85 10.30
N TYR A 98 -4.51 10.17 9.15
CA TYR A 98 -4.85 8.75 9.07
C TYR A 98 -3.67 7.78 9.25
N SER A 99 -2.47 8.25 9.57
CA SER A 99 -1.30 7.40 9.87
C SER A 99 -1.42 6.62 11.19
N TYR A 100 -2.34 7.05 12.08
CA TYR A 100 -2.60 6.38 13.36
C TYR A 100 -2.98 4.90 13.21
N VAL A 101 -3.56 4.52 12.07
CA VAL A 101 -4.02 3.15 11.80
C VAL A 101 -2.88 2.11 11.80
N TYR A 102 -1.64 2.55 11.60
CA TYR A 102 -0.43 1.76 11.75
C TYR A 102 0.64 2.48 12.57
N ASN A 103 0.23 3.32 13.53
CA ASN A 103 1.14 4.04 14.42
C ASN A 103 2.28 4.77 13.68
N GLY A 104 1.93 5.52 12.64
CA GLY A 104 2.84 6.39 11.91
C GLY A 104 2.99 6.02 10.44
N TYR A 105 2.59 4.81 10.04
CA TYR A 105 2.50 4.46 8.63
C TYR A 105 1.11 4.79 8.07
N SER A 106 1.08 5.64 7.04
CA SER A 106 -0.12 5.91 6.24
C SER A 106 -0.25 4.88 5.12
N PRO A 107 -1.40 4.20 4.96
CA PRO A 107 -1.59 3.28 3.84
C PRO A 107 -1.39 3.98 2.49
N LEU A 108 -0.47 3.47 1.65
CA LEU A 108 -0.17 4.05 0.33
C LEU A 108 -1.44 4.19 -0.53
N SER A 109 -2.33 3.20 -0.50
CA SER A 109 -3.59 3.21 -1.24
C SER A 109 -4.46 4.43 -0.87
N VAL A 110 -4.52 4.78 0.41
CA VAL A 110 -5.25 5.95 0.92
C VAL A 110 -4.53 7.26 0.60
N LYS A 111 -3.19 7.28 0.66
CA LYS A 111 -2.38 8.43 0.20
C LYS A 111 -2.65 8.75 -1.26
N VAL A 112 -2.71 7.74 -2.13
CA VAL A 112 -3.02 7.95 -3.56
C VAL A 112 -4.38 8.62 -3.75
N ILE A 113 -5.40 8.22 -2.96
CA ILE A 113 -6.73 8.84 -3.00
C ILE A 113 -6.65 10.32 -2.57
N ASP A 114 -6.01 10.58 -1.43
CA ASP A 114 -5.88 11.92 -0.85
C ASP A 114 -5.12 12.89 -1.78
N TYR A 115 -3.99 12.46 -2.34
CA TYR A 115 -3.27 13.23 -3.34
C TYR A 115 -4.10 13.43 -4.61
N CYS A 116 -4.86 12.45 -5.07
CA CYS A 116 -5.71 12.60 -6.26
C CYS A 116 -6.76 13.70 -6.05
N MET A 117 -7.28 13.82 -4.84
CA MET A 117 -8.22 14.90 -4.49
C MET A 117 -7.52 16.26 -4.41
N SER A 118 -6.31 16.31 -3.84
CA SER A 118 -5.54 17.54 -3.66
C SER A 118 -5.01 18.09 -4.99
N GLU A 119 -4.48 17.22 -5.84
CA GLU A 119 -3.90 17.54 -7.16
C GLU A 119 -4.97 17.62 -8.26
N LYS A 120 -6.25 17.41 -7.93
CA LYS A 120 -7.38 17.46 -8.87
C LYS A 120 -7.26 16.47 -10.03
N GLY A 121 -6.88 15.23 -9.73
CA GLY A 121 -6.88 14.12 -10.67
C GLY A 121 -5.56 13.36 -10.77
N PHE A 122 -5.63 12.16 -11.32
CA PHE A 122 -4.49 11.29 -11.55
C PHE A 122 -3.55 11.87 -12.61
N TYR A 123 -4.05 12.61 -13.60
CA TYR A 123 -3.22 13.21 -14.65
C TYR A 123 -2.15 14.14 -14.06
N ASN A 124 -2.52 14.98 -13.10
CA ASN A 124 -1.60 15.90 -12.43
C ASN A 124 -0.62 15.18 -11.49
N MET A 125 -0.92 13.93 -11.13
CA MET A 125 -0.05 13.07 -10.33
C MET A 125 0.80 12.10 -11.14
N ASP A 126 0.77 12.15 -12.48
CA ASP A 126 1.43 11.16 -13.36
C ASP A 126 2.89 10.88 -12.96
N THR A 127 3.66 11.92 -12.65
CA THR A 127 5.06 11.79 -12.19
C THR A 127 5.19 11.00 -10.90
N LYS A 128 4.30 11.20 -9.92
CA LYS A 128 4.29 10.44 -8.66
C LYS A 128 3.78 9.02 -8.86
N LEU A 129 2.72 8.84 -9.64
CA LEU A 129 2.12 7.53 -9.89
C LEU A 129 3.06 6.58 -10.62
N LYS A 130 3.94 7.10 -11.49
CA LYS A 130 4.99 6.33 -12.16
C LYS A 130 5.97 5.65 -11.20
N TYR A 131 6.12 6.15 -9.96
CA TYR A 131 6.91 5.44 -8.95
C TYR A 131 6.20 4.21 -8.40
N VAL A 132 4.86 4.23 -8.37
CA VAL A 132 4.02 3.16 -7.84
C VAL A 132 3.72 2.11 -8.92
N THR A 133 3.34 2.56 -10.12
CA THR A 133 2.98 1.67 -11.22
C THR A 133 3.22 2.32 -12.58
N ASN A 134 3.65 1.52 -13.55
CA ASN A 134 3.79 1.95 -14.94
C ASN A 134 2.50 1.77 -15.77
N LYS A 135 1.42 1.30 -15.15
CA LYS A 135 0.15 0.96 -15.82
C LYS A 135 -1.00 1.88 -15.40
N VAL A 136 -0.77 3.19 -15.41
CA VAL A 136 -1.82 4.17 -15.09
C VAL A 136 -2.70 4.41 -16.30
N LYS A 137 -4.02 4.39 -16.11
CA LYS A 137 -5.01 4.81 -17.12
C LYS A 137 -5.72 6.05 -16.62
N TYR A 138 -5.78 7.08 -17.46
CA TYR A 138 -6.43 8.34 -17.13
C TYR A 138 -7.86 8.39 -17.70
N PRO A 139 -8.87 8.76 -16.90
CA PRO A 139 -10.22 8.97 -17.42
C PRO A 139 -10.24 10.17 -18.36
N HIS A 140 -10.91 10.05 -19.52
CA HIS A 140 -10.94 11.13 -20.52
C HIS A 140 -11.60 12.41 -19.99
N ASN A 141 -12.60 12.27 -19.11
CA ASN A 141 -13.36 13.39 -18.54
C ASN A 141 -12.93 13.71 -17.10
N GLU A 142 -11.69 13.37 -16.71
CA GLU A 142 -11.19 13.61 -15.35
C GLU A 142 -11.25 15.11 -14.99
N LYS A 143 -10.82 15.98 -15.91
CA LYS A 143 -10.86 17.44 -15.70
C LYS A 143 -12.28 17.93 -15.39
N GLU A 144 -13.28 17.44 -16.11
CA GLU A 144 -14.68 17.82 -15.87
C GLU A 144 -15.18 17.42 -14.48
N LEU A 145 -14.71 16.29 -13.92
CA LEU A 145 -15.07 15.84 -12.59
C LEU A 145 -14.60 16.83 -11.51
N PHE A 146 -13.37 17.32 -11.64
CA PHE A 146 -12.74 18.24 -10.68
C PHE A 146 -13.09 19.71 -10.94
N ASP A 147 -13.26 20.12 -12.20
CA ASP A 147 -13.60 21.49 -12.61
C ASP A 147 -15.09 21.79 -12.52
N ARG A 148 -15.96 20.76 -12.41
CA ARG A 148 -17.38 20.93 -12.08
C ARG A 148 -17.49 21.63 -10.72
N LYS A 149 -17.59 22.97 -10.76
CA LYS A 149 -18.33 23.74 -9.77
C LYS A 149 -19.72 23.14 -9.79
N GLY A 150 -20.08 22.42 -8.72
CA GLY A 150 -21.43 21.89 -8.61
C GLY A 150 -22.43 23.03 -8.80
N PRO A 151 -23.69 22.74 -9.15
CA PRO A 151 -24.71 23.78 -9.04
C PRO A 151 -24.55 24.42 -7.67
N ALA A 152 -24.56 25.75 -7.63
CA ALA A 152 -24.69 26.52 -6.39
C ALA A 152 -26.03 26.12 -5.76
N SER A 153 -26.05 24.94 -5.16
CA SER A 153 -27.24 24.32 -4.64
C SER A 153 -27.38 24.89 -3.26
N SER A 154 -28.44 25.66 -3.14
CA SER A 154 -29.17 26.09 -1.94
C SER A 154 -29.58 24.89 -1.04
N GLY A 155 -28.68 23.92 -0.82
CA GLY A 155 -28.95 22.64 -0.16
C GLY A 155 -27.74 21.70 -0.06
N GLY A 156 -26.54 22.20 0.28
CA GLY A 156 -25.50 21.52 1.07
C GLY A 156 -25.11 20.04 0.84
N ARG A 157 -25.42 19.39 -0.30
CA ARG A 157 -25.11 17.97 -0.50
C ARG A 157 -23.65 17.75 -0.89
N LYS A 158 -22.95 16.91 -0.13
CA LYS A 158 -21.57 16.50 -0.41
C LYS A 158 -21.49 15.65 -1.69
N LYS A 159 -20.43 15.80 -2.48
CA LYS A 159 -20.14 14.95 -3.64
C LYS A 159 -19.76 13.54 -3.17
N VAL A 160 -20.40 12.51 -3.69
CA VAL A 160 -20.10 11.11 -3.33
C VAL A 160 -19.07 10.54 -4.31
N ILE A 161 -18.01 9.93 -3.79
CA ILE A 161 -16.91 9.31 -4.54
C ILE A 161 -16.87 7.83 -4.17
N LEU A 162 -17.09 6.95 -5.15
CA LEU A 162 -16.91 5.52 -4.98
C LEU A 162 -15.43 5.16 -5.15
N VAL A 163 -14.85 4.54 -4.15
CA VAL A 163 -13.49 3.99 -4.16
C VAL A 163 -13.61 2.47 -4.20
N PHE A 164 -13.22 1.86 -5.31
CA PHE A 164 -13.35 0.42 -5.52
C PHE A 164 -11.98 -0.27 -5.44
N TYR A 165 -11.76 -1.10 -4.42
CA TYR A 165 -10.56 -1.90 -4.25
C TYR A 165 -10.71 -3.27 -4.93
N ILE A 166 -9.83 -3.57 -5.89
CA ILE A 166 -9.78 -4.86 -6.58
C ILE A 166 -8.61 -5.66 -6.00
N GLY A 167 -8.90 -6.83 -5.43
CA GLY A 167 -7.92 -7.66 -4.71
C GLY A 167 -8.03 -7.57 -3.18
N GLY A 168 -8.94 -6.76 -2.67
CA GLY A 168 -9.25 -6.66 -1.24
C GLY A 168 -8.84 -5.34 -0.60
N ILE A 169 -9.39 -5.08 0.59
CA ILE A 169 -9.07 -3.90 1.42
C ILE A 169 -9.04 -4.31 2.90
N THR A 170 -8.10 -3.77 3.65
CA THR A 170 -7.97 -4.03 5.09
C THR A 170 -8.87 -3.14 5.96
N TYR A 171 -9.17 -3.58 7.18
CA TYR A 171 -9.87 -2.75 8.18
C TYR A 171 -9.12 -1.44 8.51
N SER A 172 -7.79 -1.45 8.47
CA SER A 172 -6.97 -0.25 8.68
C SER A 172 -7.15 0.75 7.55
N GLU A 173 -7.18 0.30 6.29
CA GLU A 173 -7.47 1.17 5.14
C GLU A 173 -8.89 1.73 5.18
N ILE A 174 -9.89 0.90 5.52
CA ILE A 174 -11.27 1.37 5.74
C ILE A 174 -11.30 2.46 6.82
N SER A 175 -10.58 2.26 7.93
CA SER A 175 -10.52 3.22 9.04
C SER A 175 -9.81 4.52 8.64
N ALA A 176 -8.77 4.43 7.82
CA ALA A 176 -8.08 5.58 7.24
C ALA A 176 -9.00 6.37 6.29
N ILE A 177 -9.77 5.71 5.43
CA ILE A 177 -10.74 6.38 4.54
C ILE A 177 -11.89 7.02 5.35
N ARG A 178 -12.34 6.38 6.42
CA ARG A 178 -13.30 6.98 7.37
C ARG A 178 -12.74 8.22 8.04
N PHE A 179 -11.45 8.27 8.34
CA PHE A 179 -10.79 9.46 8.83
C PHE A 179 -10.70 10.54 7.74
N LEU A 180 -10.30 10.18 6.51
CA LEU A 180 -10.26 11.07 5.36
C LEU A 180 -11.62 11.74 5.10
N ASN A 181 -12.73 11.01 5.25
CA ASN A 181 -14.09 11.55 5.20
C ASN A 181 -14.38 12.68 6.20
N LYS A 182 -13.68 12.73 7.33
CA LYS A 182 -13.80 13.83 8.31
C LYS A 182 -13.03 15.08 7.87
N LEU A 183 -11.95 14.90 7.11
CA LEU A 183 -11.12 16.00 6.59
C LEU A 183 -11.79 16.74 5.43
N HIS A 184 -12.67 16.08 4.68
CA HIS A 184 -13.38 16.69 3.56
C HIS A 184 -14.81 17.10 3.92
N THR A 185 -15.09 18.40 3.81
CA THR A 185 -16.42 18.96 4.07
C THR A 185 -17.35 18.88 2.86
N ASP A 186 -16.79 18.84 1.65
CA ASP A 186 -17.53 18.89 0.39
C ASP A 186 -17.66 17.53 -0.32
N LYS A 187 -16.97 16.49 0.17
CA LYS A 187 -16.91 15.15 -0.42
C LYS A 187 -17.16 14.05 0.61
N VAL A 188 -17.63 12.89 0.14
CA VAL A 188 -17.75 11.65 0.91
C VAL A 188 -17.25 10.48 0.06
N PHE A 189 -16.29 9.72 0.59
CA PHE A 189 -15.79 8.47 0.04
C PHE A 189 -16.63 7.29 0.53
N VAL A 190 -17.13 6.50 -0.40
CA VAL A 190 -17.80 5.22 -0.18
C VAL A 190 -16.87 4.13 -0.70
N VAL A 191 -16.61 3.12 0.11
CA VAL A 191 -15.69 2.02 -0.24
C VAL A 191 -16.48 0.83 -0.74
N ALA A 192 -16.01 0.23 -1.82
CA ALA A 192 -16.42 -1.09 -2.29
C ALA A 192 -15.16 -1.92 -2.55
N THR A 193 -15.26 -3.25 -2.40
CA THR A 193 -14.11 -4.15 -2.50
C THR A 193 -14.54 -5.53 -2.99
N THR A 194 -13.61 -6.27 -3.58
CA THR A 194 -13.79 -7.70 -3.90
C THR A 194 -13.67 -8.60 -2.67
N GLN A 195 -12.92 -8.18 -1.64
CA GLN A 195 -12.67 -8.93 -0.40
C GLN A 195 -12.33 -7.99 0.77
N ILE A 196 -12.62 -8.41 2.00
CA ILE A 196 -12.15 -7.74 3.23
C ILE A 196 -11.16 -8.66 3.92
#